data_AF-A0A1A2YHC0-F1
#
_entry.id   AF-A0A1A2YHC0-F1
#
_cell.length_a   1.000
_cell.length_b   1.000
_cell.length_c   1.000
_cell.angle_alpha   90.00
_cell.angle_beta   90.00
_cell.angle_gamma   90.00
#
_symmetry.space_group_name_H-M   'P 1'
#
loop_
_entity.id
_entity.type
_entity.pdbx_description
1 polymer ?
#
loop_
_entity_poly.entity_id
_entity_poly.type
_entity_poly.pdbx_seq_one_letter_code
_entity_poly.pdbx_strand_id
1 'polypeptide(L)' 'MQRERFAAQARAAAAGDDEAMVLDEDFLAALEYAMPPCTGTGMGIDRLLMSLTGLSIRETVLFPIVRPHST' A
#
# COMPACT_ATOMS: atom_id res chain seq x y z
N MET A 1 -8.85 -11.21 -15.82
CA MET A 1 -8.65 -9.81 -15.41
C MET A 1 -7.68 -9.67 -14.23
N GLN A 2 -8.00 -10.07 -12.98
CA GLN A 2 -7.05 -9.87 -11.87
C GLN A 2 -5.73 -10.66 -12.02
N ARG A 3 -5.80 -11.92 -12.45
CA ARG A 3 -4.60 -12.75 -12.77
C ARG A 3 -3.71 -12.12 -13.84
N GLU A 4 -4.31 -11.54 -14.89
CA GLU A 4 -3.57 -10.87 -15.97
C GLU A 4 -2.86 -9.61 -15.48
N ARG A 5 -3.49 -8.86 -14.55
CA ARG A 5 -2.88 -7.70 -13.90
C ARG A 5 -1.68 -8.10 -13.06
N PHE A 6 -1.77 -9.15 -12.25
CA PHE A 6 -0.62 -9.65 -11.51
C PHE A 6 0.50 -10.17 -12.43
N ALA A 7 0.17 -10.82 -13.55
CA ALA A 7 1.19 -11.22 -14.52
C ALA A 7 1.91 -10.01 -15.15
N ALA A 8 1.22 -8.89 -15.34
CA ALA A 8 1.86 -7.64 -15.79
C ALA A 8 2.74 -7.01 -14.71
N GLN A 9 2.30 -7.03 -13.45
CA GLN A 9 3.09 -6.57 -12.31
C GLN A 9 4.35 -7.43 -12.10
N ALA A 10 4.26 -8.75 -12.25
CA ALA A 10 5.42 -9.63 -12.19
C ALA A 10 6.45 -9.33 -13.30
N ARG A 11 6.01 -8.94 -14.50
CA ARG A 11 6.91 -8.45 -15.55
C ARG A 11 7.56 -7.11 -15.20
N ALA A 12 6.82 -6.20 -14.55
CA ALA A 12 7.38 -4.95 -14.06
C ALA A 12 8.43 -5.18 -12.97
N ALA A 13 8.16 -6.08 -12.01
CA ALA A 13 9.11 -6.51 -10.99
C ALA A 13 10.39 -7.09 -11.61
N ALA A 14 10.25 -7.97 -12.62
CA ALA A 14 11.40 -8.52 -13.34
C ALA A 14 12.19 -7.47 -14.13
N ALA A 15 11.57 -6.34 -14.48
CA ALA A 15 12.20 -5.19 -15.12
C ALA A 15 12.86 -4.22 -14.11
N GLY A 16 12.82 -4.51 -12.80
CA GLY A 16 13.47 -3.73 -11.75
C GLY A 16 12.56 -2.77 -10.99
N ASP A 17 11.23 -2.95 -11.06
CA ASP A 17 10.28 -2.19 -10.24
C ASP A 17 10.11 -2.86 -8.86
N ASP A 18 10.81 -2.32 -7.84
CA ASP A 18 10.76 -2.81 -6.46
C ASP A 18 9.41 -2.55 -5.75
N GLU A 19 8.55 -1.69 -6.31
CA GLU A 19 7.22 -1.38 -5.78
C GLU A 19 6.11 -2.25 -6.40
N ALA A 20 6.45 -3.08 -7.40
CA ALA A 20 5.49 -3.91 -8.10
C ALA A 20 4.87 -4.97 -7.18
N MET A 21 3.57 -5.22 -7.37
CA MET A 21 2.85 -6.22 -6.58
C MET A 21 3.31 -7.64 -6.91
N VAL A 22 3.51 -8.45 -5.86
CA VAL A 22 3.81 -9.88 -5.98
C VAL A 22 2.55 -10.65 -6.37
N LEU A 23 2.72 -11.72 -7.16
CA LEU A 23 1.64 -12.65 -7.49
C LEU A 23 1.21 -13.43 -6.25
N ASP A 24 -0.01 -13.19 -5.78
CA ASP A 24 -0.65 -13.89 -4.66
C ASP A 24 -1.71 -14.86 -5.20
N GLU A 25 -1.38 -16.15 -5.24
CA GLU A 25 -2.28 -17.20 -5.72
C GLU A 25 -3.43 -17.49 -4.76
N ASP A 26 -3.23 -17.32 -3.44
CA ASP A 26 -4.27 -17.56 -2.44
C ASP A 26 -5.36 -16.49 -2.53
N PHE A 27 -4.96 -15.23 -2.74
CA PHE A 27 -5.89 -14.13 -3.01
C PHE A 27 -6.69 -14.36 -4.30
N LEU A 28 -6.04 -14.84 -5.37
CA LEU A 28 -6.74 -15.17 -6.62
C LEU A 28 -7.74 -16.32 -6.43
N ALA A 29 -7.36 -17.38 -5.73
CA ALA A 29 -8.25 -18.47 -5.41
C ALA A 29 -9.47 -17.98 -4.62
N ALA A 30 -9.29 -17.09 -3.65
CA ALA A 30 -10.39 -16.49 -2.89
C ALA A 30 -11.35 -15.68 -3.78
N LEU A 31 -10.84 -14.96 -4.79
CA LEU A 31 -11.69 -14.24 -5.75
C LEU A 31 -12.50 -15.20 -6.66
N GLU A 32 -11.91 -16.35 -7.00
CA GLU A 32 -12.55 -17.38 -7.82
C GLU A 32 -13.73 -18.07 -7.11
N TYR A 33 -13.77 -18.05 -5.77
CA TYR A 33 -14.93 -18.46 -4.94
C TYR A 33 -16.09 -17.45 -4.94
N ALA A 34 -16.17 -16.58 -5.96
CA ALA A 34 -17.22 -15.58 -6.17
C ALA A 34 -17.22 -14.48 -5.10
N MET A 35 -16.21 -13.62 -5.14
CA MET A 35 -16.27 -12.33 -4.45
C MET A 35 -17.47 -11.51 -4.97
N PRO A 36 -18.41 -11.10 -4.11
CA PRO A 36 -19.52 -10.23 -4.51
C PRO A 36 -19.01 -8.84 -4.93
N PRO A 37 -19.81 -8.04 -5.67
CA PRO A 37 -19.42 -6.67 -5.98
C PRO A 37 -19.28 -5.86 -4.68
N CYS A 38 -18.08 -5.35 -4.43
CA CYS A 38 -17.74 -4.58 -3.23
C CYS A 38 -17.06 -3.25 -3.59
N THR A 39 -17.09 -2.29 -2.67
CA THR A 39 -16.33 -1.03 -2.74
C THR A 39 -15.50 -0.88 -1.48
N GLY A 40 -14.19 -0.67 -1.64
CA GLY A 40 -13.26 -0.38 -0.54
C GLY A 40 -12.79 1.08 -0.59
N THR A 41 -12.53 1.68 0.57
CA THR A 41 -11.91 3.01 0.68
C THR A 41 -10.69 2.95 1.59
N GLY A 42 -9.70 3.79 1.32
CA GLY A 42 -8.51 3.94 2.15
C GLY A 42 -8.23 5.42 2.42
N MET A 43 -7.99 5.77 3.69
CA MET A 43 -7.72 7.14 4.12
C MET A 43 -6.59 7.14 5.15
N GLY A 44 -5.54 7.91 4.88
CA GLY A 44 -4.43 8.07 5.82
C GLY A 44 -4.78 9.06 6.93
N ILE A 45 -4.80 8.60 8.18
CA ILE A 45 -5.15 9.44 9.35
C ILE A 45 -4.14 10.57 9.55
N ASP A 46 -2.84 10.32 9.35
CA ASP A 46 -1.83 11.38 9.44
C ASP A 46 -2.08 12.50 8.43
N ARG A 47 -2.41 12.15 7.18
CA ARG A 47 -2.75 13.14 6.14
C ARG A 47 -4.05 13.87 6.46
N LEU A 48 -5.03 13.20 7.07
CA LEU A 48 -6.25 13.84 7.55
C LEU A 48 -5.90 14.88 8.62
N LEU A 49 -5.09 14.52 9.62
CA LEU A 49 -4.65 15.44 10.66
C LEU A 49 -3.86 16.61 10.08
N MET A 50 -2.93 16.37 9.16
CA MET A 50 -2.19 17.43 8.47
C MET A 50 -3.13 18.37 7.71
N SER A 51 -4.15 17.84 7.03
CA SER A 51 -5.12 18.65 6.28
C SER A 51 -6.01 19.48 7.21
N LEU A 52 -6.36 18.95 8.38
CA LEU A 52 -7.18 19.64 9.38
C LEU A 52 -6.41 20.67 10.19
N THR A 53 -5.14 20.42 10.48
CA THR A 53 -4.32 21.22 11.39
C THR A 53 -3.31 22.12 10.69
N GLY A 54 -3.01 21.87 9.41
CA GLY A 54 -1.94 22.53 8.68
C GLY A 54 -0.52 22.14 9.14
N LEU A 55 -0.41 21.19 10.07
CA LEU A 55 0.85 20.71 10.62
C LEU A 55 1.48 19.65 9.73
N SER A 56 2.79 19.46 9.87
CA SER A 56 3.53 18.39 9.19
C SER A 56 3.35 17.03 9.89
N ILE A 57 3.61 15.92 9.18
CA ILE A 57 3.46 14.56 9.74
C ILE A 57 4.29 14.31 11.00
N ARG A 58 5.44 14.99 11.13
CA ARG A 58 6.30 14.87 12.32
C ARG A 58 5.72 15.57 13.55
N GLU A 59 4.81 16.52 13.35
CA GLU A 59 4.12 17.24 14.41
C GLU A 59 2.80 16.57 14.80
N THR A 60 2.24 15.73 13.92
CA THR A 60 1.03 14.94 14.20
C THR A 60 1.34 13.59 14.86
N VAL A 61 2.57 13.08 14.76
CA VAL A 61 3.01 11.82 15.36
C VAL A 61 3.75 12.09 16.67
N LEU A 62 3.31 11.47 17.78
CA LEU A 62 3.89 11.69 19.12
C LEU A 62 5.39 11.33 19.22
N PHE A 63 5.79 10.25 18.57
CA PHE A 63 7.17 9.74 18.59
C PHE A 63 7.61 9.38 17.17
N PRO A 64 7.99 10.36 16.33
CA PRO A 64 8.41 10.09 14.97
C PRO A 64 9.75 9.36 14.96
N ILE A 65 9.94 8.46 13.99
CA ILE A 65 11.23 7.75 13.84
C ILE A 65 12.35 8.75 13.55
N VAL A 66 13.40 8.72 14.37
CA VAL A 66 14.60 9.55 14.25
C VAL A 66 15.79 8.69 13.88
N ARG A 67 16.71 9.26 13.08
CA ARG A 67 17.98 8.59 12.77
C ARG A 67 18.83 8.60 14.05
N PRO A 68 19.31 7.45 14.54
CA PRO A 68 20.19 7.41 15.70
C PRO A 68 21.51 8.13 15.38
N HIS A 69 22.11 8.78 16.39
CA HIS A 69 23.46 9.34 16.27
C HIS A 69 24.46 8.18 16.18
N SER A 70 25.33 8.20 15.16
CA SER A 70 26.47 7.30 15.09
C SER A 70 27.50 7.75 16.13
N THR A 71 27.68 6.96 17.18
CA THR A 71 28.86 7.04 18.04
C THR A 71 29.99 6.23 17.42
#